data_AF-A0AAU9PVW8-F1
#
_entry.id   AF-A0AAU9PVW8-F1
#
_cell.length_a   1.000
_cell.length_b   1.000
_cell.length_c   1.000
_cell.angle_alpha   90.00
_cell.angle_beta   90.00
_cell.angle_gamma   90.00
#
_symmetry.space_group_name_H-M   'P 1'
#
loop_
_entity.id
_entity.type
_entity.pdbx_description
1 polymer ?
#
loop_
_entity_poly.entity_id
_entity_poly.type
_entity_poly.pdbx_seq_one_letter_code
_entity_poly.pdbx_strand_id
1 'polypeptide(L)'
;MGFSIIFKLIILVLISCWVLEIVDGYYLPGSFPNRYYVGDQLSVKVNSLTSIDTEIPYGYYTLHFCKPSEGIKDSAENLGELLMGDRIENSPYRFNMFKNESEIFLCKTNPLSSNEFKMLKK
;
A
#
# COMPACT_ATOMS: atom_id res chain seq x y z
N MET A 1 -14.86 16.13 60.37
CA MET A 1 -15.45 16.07 59.01
C MET A 1 -14.42 16.29 57.89
N GLY A 2 -13.46 17.22 58.02
CA GLY A 2 -12.48 17.54 56.97
C GLY A 2 -11.50 16.42 56.59
N PHE A 3 -11.03 15.61 57.54
CA PHE A 3 -10.01 14.57 57.27
C PHE A 3 -10.50 13.45 56.33
N SER A 4 -11.77 13.06 56.43
CA SER A 4 -12.38 12.06 55.55
C SER A 4 -12.56 12.58 54.11
N ILE A 5 -12.81 13.88 53.94
CA ILE A 5 -12.96 14.53 52.64
C ILE A 5 -11.61 14.58 51.92
N ILE A 6 -10.53 14.92 52.65
CA ILE A 6 -9.16 14.94 52.12
C ILE A 6 -8.73 13.54 51.66
N PHE A 7 -9.01 12.50 52.46
CA PHE A 7 -8.67 11.12 52.11
C PHE A 7 -9.40 10.63 50.85
N LYS A 8 -10.70 10.96 50.70
CA LYS A 8 -11.47 10.64 49.50
C LYS A 8 -10.97 11.39 48.27
N LEU A 9 -10.56 12.65 48.42
CA LEU A 9 -9.94 13.43 47.34
C LEU A 9 -8.61 12.82 46.89
N ILE A 10 -7.77 12.39 47.83
CA ILE A 10 -6.48 11.74 47.51
C ILE A 10 -6.71 10.43 46.76
N ILE A 11 -7.66 9.60 47.20
CA ILE A 11 -8.02 8.34 46.50
C ILE A 11 -8.53 8.65 45.08
N LEU A 12 -9.40 9.65 44.93
CA LEU A 12 -9.95 10.01 43.63
C LEU A 12 -8.87 10.52 42.65
N VAL A 13 -7.90 11.28 43.15
CA VAL A 13 -6.75 11.74 42.36
C VAL A 13 -5.86 10.57 41.94
N LEU A 14 -5.55 9.65 42.86
CA LEU A 14 -4.75 8.46 42.58
C LEU A 14 -5.43 7.56 41.54
N ILE A 15 -6.74 7.35 41.65
CA ILE A 15 -7.52 6.60 40.65
C ILE A 15 -7.48 7.31 39.30
N SER A 16 -7.59 8.64 39.25
CA SER A 16 -7.51 9.37 37.99
C SER A 16 -6.12 9.28 37.34
N CYS A 17 -5.04 9.30 38.12
CA CYS A 17 -3.67 9.13 37.61
C CYS A 17 -3.45 7.74 37.01
N TRP A 18 -4.02 6.69 37.63
CA TRP A 18 -3.96 5.33 37.09
C TRP A 18 -4.69 5.15 35.75
N VAL A 19 -5.71 5.97 35.48
CA VAL A 19 -6.48 5.91 34.22
C VAL A 19 -5.76 6.64 33.07
N LEU A 20 -4.82 7.55 33.37
CA LEU A 20 -4.13 8.37 32.37
C LEU A 20 -2.96 7.66 31.67
N GLU A 21 -2.56 6.47 32.11
CA GLU A 21 -1.40 5.75 31.56
C GLU A 21 -1.70 4.86 30.32
N ILE A 22 -2.92 4.91 29.76
CA ILE A 22 -3.32 4.04 28.63
C ILE A 22 -3.49 4.83 27.33
N VAL A 23 -2.48 5.62 26.96
CA VAL A 23 -2.41 6.20 25.61
C VAL A 23 -1.19 5.62 24.91
N ASP A 24 -1.42 4.54 24.17
CA ASP A 24 -0.43 3.99 23.25
C ASP A 24 -0.66 4.62 21.86
N GLY A 25 0.34 5.36 21.39
CA GLY A 25 0.27 6.04 20.10
C GLY A 25 0.64 5.07 18.98
N TYR A 26 -0.36 4.55 18.27
CA TYR A 26 -0.10 3.69 17.11
C TYR A 26 0.16 4.50 15.84
N TYR A 27 1.30 4.26 15.20
CA TYR A 27 1.59 4.79 13.87
C TYR A 27 0.90 3.93 12.82
N LEU A 28 0.07 4.54 11.97
CA LEU A 28 -0.56 3.85 10.85
C LEU A 28 0.46 3.66 9.71
N PRO A 29 0.88 2.42 9.40
CA PRO A 29 1.76 2.18 8.25
C PRO A 29 1.10 2.68 6.96
N GLY A 30 1.92 3.25 6.07
CA GLY A 30 1.49 3.79 4.77
C GLY A 30 0.79 5.15 4.79
N SER A 31 0.69 5.81 5.95
CA SER A 31 0.05 7.15 6.04
C SER A 31 1.01 8.31 5.74
N PHE A 32 2.32 8.13 5.92
CA PHE A 32 3.32 9.15 5.61
C PHE A 32 4.05 8.85 4.31
N PRO A 33 4.38 9.89 3.53
CA PRO A 33 5.09 9.73 2.27
C PRO A 33 6.53 9.25 2.50
N ASN A 34 6.96 8.31 1.66
CA ASN A 34 8.36 7.89 1.60
C ASN A 34 9.23 9.04 1.08
N ARG A 35 10.35 9.30 1.77
CA ARG A 35 11.35 10.27 1.34
C ARG A 35 12.45 9.53 0.58
N TYR A 36 12.72 9.96 -0.65
CA TYR A 36 13.79 9.43 -1.49
C TYR A 36 14.84 10.50 -1.77
N TYR A 37 16.10 10.10 -1.77
CA TYR A 37 17.25 10.90 -2.16
C TYR A 37 17.60 10.66 -3.63
N VAL A 38 18.41 11.56 -4.20
CA VAL A 38 18.93 11.41 -5.56
C VAL A 38 19.73 10.12 -5.67
N GLY A 39 19.38 9.29 -6.66
CA GLY A 39 20.03 7.99 -6.89
C GLY A 39 19.38 6.81 -6.16
N ASP A 40 18.42 7.04 -5.25
CA ASP A 40 17.70 5.96 -4.59
C ASP A 40 16.93 5.11 -5.61
N GLN A 41 16.92 3.80 -5.38
CA GLN A 41 16.15 2.88 -6.20
C GLN A 41 14.66 2.97 -5.83
N LEU A 42 13.83 3.22 -6.84
CA LEU A 42 12.38 3.30 -6.73
C LEU A 42 11.77 1.97 -7.16
N SER A 43 11.01 1.38 -6.24
CA SER A 43 10.18 0.21 -6.53
C SER A 43 8.82 0.66 -7.04
N VAL A 44 8.47 0.23 -8.24
CA VAL A 44 7.19 0.59 -8.87
C VAL A 44 6.19 -0.52 -8.61
N LYS A 45 4.97 -0.12 -8.28
CA LYS A 45 3.84 -1.01 -8.07
C LYS A 45 2.80 -0.80 -9.16
N VAL A 46 1.96 -1.80 -9.34
CA VAL A 46 0.86 -1.78 -10.31
C VAL A 46 -0.45 -2.03 -9.58
N ASN A 47 -1.53 -1.41 -10.04
CA ASN A 47 -2.88 -1.67 -9.54
C ASN A 47 -3.70 -2.41 -10.62
N SER A 48 -4.89 -2.81 -10.24
CA SER A 48 -5.90 -3.41 -11.11
C SER A 48 -6.18 -2.55 -12.35
N LEU A 49 -6.47 -3.21 -13.45
CA LEU A 49 -6.87 -2.61 -14.70
C LEU A 49 -8.36 -2.27 -14.65
N THR A 50 -8.69 -1.03 -14.99
CA THR A 50 -10.06 -0.54 -15.08
C THR A 50 -10.41 -0.22 -16.54
N SER A 51 -11.68 -0.42 -16.89
CA SER A 51 -12.23 0.00 -18.18
C SER A 51 -13.57 0.70 -17.97
N ILE A 52 -13.98 1.52 -18.93
CA ILE A 52 -15.29 2.17 -18.94
C ILE A 52 -16.39 1.13 -19.22
N ASP A 53 -16.07 0.08 -19.98
CA ASP A 53 -17.02 -0.93 -20.44
C ASP A 53 -17.30 -2.03 -19.42
N THR A 54 -16.46 -2.17 -18.39
CA THR A 54 -16.56 -3.24 -17.39
C THR A 54 -16.65 -2.68 -15.98
N GLU A 55 -17.69 -3.07 -15.25
CA GLU A 55 -17.91 -2.64 -13.85
C GLU A 55 -16.90 -3.25 -12.87
N ILE A 56 -16.27 -4.36 -13.22
CA ILE A 56 -15.33 -5.10 -12.35
C ILE A 56 -13.90 -4.92 -12.88
N PRO A 57 -12.95 -4.50 -12.02
CA PRO A 57 -11.56 -4.37 -12.43
C PRO A 57 -10.87 -5.73 -12.62
N TYR A 58 -9.95 -5.80 -13.57
CA TYR A 58 -9.13 -6.99 -13.83
C TYR A 58 -7.79 -6.90 -13.11
N GLY A 59 -7.21 -8.04 -12.73
CA GLY A 59 -5.85 -8.06 -12.18
C GLY A 59 -4.84 -7.60 -13.24
N TYR A 60 -3.80 -6.88 -12.83
CA TYR A 60 -2.77 -6.39 -13.75
C TYR A 60 -2.16 -7.53 -14.58
N TYR A 61 -1.75 -8.61 -13.91
CA TYR A 61 -1.16 -9.79 -14.55
C TYR A 61 -2.17 -10.77 -15.17
N THR A 62 -3.45 -10.41 -15.26
CA THR A 62 -4.42 -11.14 -16.11
C THR A 62 -4.07 -10.96 -17.59
N LEU A 63 -3.50 -9.81 -17.95
CA LEU A 63 -2.90 -9.60 -19.28
C LEU A 63 -1.46 -10.11 -19.32
N HIS A 64 -0.98 -10.33 -20.53
CA HIS A 64 0.36 -10.81 -20.83
C HIS A 64 1.45 -9.74 -20.64
N PHE A 65 1.56 -9.19 -19.44
CA PHE A 65 2.65 -8.30 -19.04
C PHE A 65 3.84 -9.07 -18.46
N CYS A 66 5.00 -8.40 -18.42
CA CYS A 66 6.21 -8.90 -17.78
C CYS A 66 5.97 -9.13 -16.29
N LYS A 67 6.26 -10.33 -15.79
CA LYS A 67 6.15 -10.67 -14.37
C LYS A 67 7.49 -10.50 -13.67
N PRO A 68 7.49 -10.08 -12.40
CA PRO A 68 8.71 -10.00 -11.59
C PRO A 68 9.30 -11.39 -11.35
N SER A 69 10.63 -11.49 -11.37
CA SER A 69 11.37 -12.76 -11.21
C SER A 69 11.17 -13.42 -9.84
N GLU A 70 10.89 -12.61 -8.83
CA GLU A 70 10.64 -13.04 -7.44
C GLU A 70 9.19 -13.47 -7.18
N GLY A 71 8.37 -13.52 -8.22
CA GLY A 71 6.94 -13.80 -8.13
C GLY A 71 6.10 -12.54 -7.84
N ILE A 72 4.80 -12.67 -8.12
CA ILE A 72 3.81 -11.63 -7.87
C ILE A 72 3.47 -11.64 -6.37
N LYS A 73 3.54 -10.48 -5.74
CA LYS A 73 3.29 -10.27 -4.32
C LYS A 73 2.39 -9.06 -4.13
N ASP A 74 1.36 -9.22 -3.31
CA ASP A 74 0.50 -8.13 -2.87
C ASP A 74 1.30 -7.15 -2.00
N SER A 75 1.06 -5.86 -2.19
CA SER A 75 1.86 -4.77 -1.62
C SER A 75 1.01 -3.55 -1.25
N ALA A 76 -0.12 -3.77 -0.57
CA ALA A 76 -0.91 -2.69 0.02
C ALA A 76 -0.07 -1.91 1.04
N GLU A 77 -0.06 -0.58 0.95
CA GLU A 77 0.75 0.27 1.82
C GLU A 77 -0.02 0.72 3.05
N ASN A 78 -1.31 1.02 2.88
CA ASN A 78 -2.15 1.54 3.95
C ASN A 78 -3.46 0.76 4.13
N LEU A 79 -4.08 0.96 5.30
CA LEU A 79 -5.34 0.30 5.65
C LEU A 79 -6.50 0.71 4.74
N GLY A 80 -6.49 1.95 4.23
CA GLY A 80 -7.51 2.44 3.31
C GLY A 80 -7.53 1.66 1.99
N GLU A 81 -6.37 1.48 1.36
CA GLU A 81 -6.21 0.68 0.13
C GLU A 81 -6.69 -0.75 0.33
N LEU A 82 -6.32 -1.36 1.47
CA LEU A 82 -6.77 -2.71 1.80
C LEU A 82 -8.30 -2.79 1.94
N LEU A 83 -8.92 -1.81 2.62
CA LEU A 83 -10.38 -1.78 2.82
C LEU A 83 -11.16 -1.43 1.55
N MET A 84 -10.58 -0.61 0.67
CA MET A 84 -11.13 -0.30 -0.64
C MET A 84 -11.01 -1.47 -1.62
N GLY A 85 -10.22 -2.50 -1.25
CA GLY A 85 -10.04 -3.70 -2.06
C GLY A 85 -9.06 -3.50 -3.22
N ASP A 86 -8.15 -2.53 -3.11
CA ASP A 86 -7.10 -2.35 -4.10
C ASP A 86 -6.21 -3.60 -4.17
N ARG A 87 -5.88 -4.01 -5.40
CA ARG A 87 -4.92 -5.10 -5.66
C ARG A 87 -3.63 -4.52 -6.17
N ILE A 88 -2.90 -3.91 -5.24
CA ILE A 88 -1.58 -3.36 -5.52
C ILE A 88 -0.57 -4.50 -5.48
N GLU A 89 0.09 -4.76 -6.60
CA GLU A 89 1.07 -5.82 -6.77
C GLU A 89 2.45 -5.23 -7.10
N ASN A 90 3.53 -5.96 -6.78
CA ASN A 90 4.88 -5.57 -7.20
C ASN A 90 5.03 -5.64 -8.72
N SER A 91 5.79 -4.70 -9.29
CA SER A 91 6.12 -4.68 -10.71
C SER A 91 7.61 -4.99 -10.94
N PRO A 92 7.99 -5.46 -12.15
CA PRO A 92 9.40 -5.67 -12.49
C PRO A 92 10.13 -4.35 -12.82
N TYR A 93 9.43 -3.22 -12.90
CA TYR A 93 10.03 -1.92 -13.23
C TYR A 93 10.83 -1.38 -12.06
N ARG A 94 12.05 -0.91 -12.37
CA ARG A 94 12.98 -0.33 -11.41
C ARG A 94 13.52 0.96 -12.00
N PHE A 95 13.39 2.05 -11.26
CA PHE A 95 13.89 3.35 -11.65
C PHE A 95 14.82 3.90 -10.57
N ASN A 96 15.65 4.87 -10.92
CA ASN A 96 16.45 5.60 -9.96
C ASN A 96 15.93 7.03 -9.83
N MET A 97 15.79 7.49 -8.59
CA MET A 97 15.30 8.82 -8.28
C MET A 97 16.19 9.90 -8.90
N PHE A 98 15.57 10.85 -9.59
CA PHE A 98 16.25 11.96 -10.29
C PHE A 98 17.25 11.52 -11.37
N LYS A 99 17.06 10.35 -11.98
CA LYS A 99 17.86 9.87 -13.11
C LYS A 99 16.96 9.68 -14.34
N ASN A 100 17.32 10.33 -15.45
CA ASN A 100 16.61 10.16 -16.71
C ASN A 100 17.18 8.95 -17.45
N GLU A 101 16.37 7.89 -17.58
CA GLU A 101 16.71 6.67 -18.28
C GLU A 101 15.58 6.38 -19.28
N SER A 102 15.95 6.13 -20.53
CA SER A 102 15.01 5.80 -21.61
C SER A 102 15.36 4.45 -22.21
N GLU A 103 14.38 3.82 -22.87
CA GLU A 103 14.57 2.56 -23.62
C GLU A 103 15.07 1.38 -22.76
N ILE A 104 14.69 1.34 -21.48
CA ILE A 104 15.02 0.21 -20.60
C ILE A 104 14.28 -1.03 -21.07
N PHE A 105 15.04 -2.00 -21.56
CA PHE A 105 14.49 -3.31 -21.90
C PHE A 105 14.13 -4.06 -20.62
N LEU A 106 12.85 -4.42 -20.49
CA LEU A 106 12.33 -5.13 -19.33
C LEU A 106 12.26 -6.65 -19.59
N CYS A 107 11.40 -7.06 -20.52
CA CYS A 107 11.26 -8.45 -20.93
C CYS A 107 10.57 -8.56 -22.29
N LYS A 108 10.63 -9.76 -22.87
CA LYS A 108 9.80 -10.15 -24.01
C LYS A 108 8.71 -11.09 -23.53
N THR A 109 7.46 -10.76 -23.83
CA THR A 109 6.30 -11.60 -23.49
C THR A 109 5.97 -12.55 -24.64
N ASN A 110 5.17 -13.58 -24.33
CA ASN A 110 4.71 -14.52 -25.34
C ASN A 110 3.71 -13.84 -26.30
N PRO A 111 3.58 -14.34 -27.54
CA PRO A 111 2.54 -13.88 -28.44
C PRO A 111 1.15 -14.03 -27.80
N LEU A 112 0.30 -13.01 -27.96
CA LEU A 112 -1.07 -13.05 -27.48
C LEU A 112 -1.85 -14.17 -28.17
N SER A 113 -2.62 -14.93 -27.39
CA SER A 113 -3.58 -15.87 -27.96
C SER A 113 -4.75 -15.12 -28.61
N SER A 114 -5.49 -15.81 -29.48
CA SER A 114 -6.67 -15.24 -30.14
C SER A 114 -7.76 -14.80 -29.15
N ASN A 115 -7.87 -15.45 -28.00
CA ASN A 115 -8.84 -15.10 -26.96
C ASN A 115 -8.45 -13.83 -26.20
N GLU A 116 -7.19 -13.68 -25.85
CA GLU A 116 -6.69 -12.48 -25.16
C GLU A 116 -6.72 -11.26 -26.06
N PHE A 117 -6.43 -11.43 -27.35
CA PHE A 117 -6.56 -10.37 -28.31
C PHE A 117 -8.01 -9.88 -28.46
N LYS A 118 -8.99 -10.78 -28.35
CA LYS A 118 -10.41 -10.39 -28.32
C LYS A 118 -10.78 -9.63 -27.05
N MET A 119 -10.15 -9.95 -25.92
CA MET A 119 -10.35 -9.21 -24.67
C MET A 119 -9.84 -7.76 -24.77
N LEU A 120 -8.71 -7.53 -25.47
CA LEU A 120 -8.15 -6.19 -25.65
C LEU A 120 -8.90 -5.30 -26.65
N LYS A 121 -9.76 -5.89 -27.48
CA LYS A 121 -10.46 -5.20 -28.57
C LYS A 121 -11.89 -4.80 -28.25
N LYS A 122 -12.39 -5.25 -27.10
CA LYS A 122 -13.76 -5.01 -26.67
C LYS A 122 -13.81 -3.74 -25.87
#